data_AF-A0A817NY91-F1
#
_entry.id   AF-A0A817NY91-F1
#
_cell.length_a   1.000
_cell.length_b   1.000
_cell.length_c   1.000
_cell.angle_alpha   90.00
_cell.angle_beta   90.00
_cell.angle_gamma   90.00
#
_symmetry.space_group_name_H-M   'P 1'
#
loop_
_entity.id
_entity.type
_entity.pdbx_description
1 polymer ?
#
loop_
_entity_poly.entity_id
_entity_poly.type
_entity_poly.pdbx_seq_one_letter_code
_entity_poly.pdbx_strand_id
1 'polypeptide(L)'
;MPTNGSTVIIPHNVTVSISSQTGLTINIISMRVYGTLQIGSSINSSLTTFTFQYPVNIMIFKGGVLRDLTQNHRWFVLSNTIITIYNGGSFISSQPTTLISNTNNSTATFNSSISGPYTITVDLQGKIQKYSSITFAPSESGDFGLNSTWLGGLAPTVDRCSPDDGGCNLIIPTNFNITRENNQSTINGVNVYIYGLFEISSWASYLFLYPMHFFVYNGGVFQDSTINGFYFRINTSINIYAGGLFVTHSPSYIISYIEKNTTISQIVLNDSKIYGPYTIVIDNNGIIDNNGSSSLSTSITTTSRCNAGTLLTSSSYLAVLTVPFYIIMIIHRK
;
A
#
# COMPACT_ATOMS: atom_id res chain seq x y z
N MET A 1 20.62 -27.42 6.80
CA MET A 1 20.39 -26.72 5.53
C MET A 1 18.89 -26.59 5.32
N PRO A 2 18.37 -25.48 4.78
CA PRO A 2 16.96 -25.36 4.42
C PRO A 2 16.57 -26.40 3.37
N THR A 3 15.32 -26.87 3.37
CA THR A 3 14.74 -27.73 2.33
C THR A 3 13.88 -26.90 1.37
N ASN A 4 13.48 -27.46 0.23
CA ASN A 4 12.57 -26.76 -0.69
C ASN A 4 11.27 -26.33 0.02
N GLY A 5 10.87 -25.09 -0.21
CA GLY A 5 9.69 -24.51 0.45
C GLY A 5 9.98 -23.94 1.84
N SER A 6 11.24 -23.82 2.26
CA SER A 6 11.56 -23.29 3.59
C SER A 6 11.39 -21.77 3.66
N THR A 7 11.06 -21.29 4.87
CA THR A 7 11.31 -19.91 5.28
C THR A 7 12.60 -19.87 6.10
N VAL A 8 13.45 -18.87 5.86
CA VAL A 8 14.70 -18.67 6.57
C VAL A 8 14.62 -17.40 7.40
N ILE A 9 15.00 -17.48 8.67
CA ILE A 9 15.14 -16.32 9.56
C ILE A 9 16.61 -16.20 9.95
N ILE A 10 17.20 -15.05 9.67
CA ILE A 10 18.56 -14.69 10.11
C ILE A 10 18.40 -13.74 11.29
N PRO A 11 18.62 -14.19 12.54
CA PRO A 11 18.39 -13.37 13.72
C PRO A 11 19.47 -12.30 13.87
N HIS A 12 19.22 -11.34 14.77
CA HIS A 12 20.19 -10.30 15.11
C HIS A 12 21.56 -10.89 15.47
N ASN A 13 22.62 -10.17 15.14
CA ASN A 13 24.02 -10.53 15.41
C ASN A 13 24.50 -11.85 14.76
N VAL A 14 23.69 -12.47 13.90
CA VAL A 14 24.10 -13.63 13.10
C VAL A 14 24.42 -13.19 11.68
N THR A 15 25.55 -13.68 11.16
CA THR A 15 25.93 -13.52 9.76
C THR A 15 25.78 -14.85 9.04
N VAL A 16 25.07 -14.84 7.92
CA VAL A 16 24.97 -15.96 6.99
C VAL A 16 25.57 -15.53 5.67
N SER A 17 26.51 -16.31 5.14
CA SER A 17 27.13 -16.06 3.84
C SER A 17 26.76 -17.16 2.85
N ILE A 18 26.33 -16.77 1.65
CA ILE A 18 26.03 -17.68 0.55
C ILE A 18 27.14 -17.53 -0.49
N SER A 19 28.06 -18.49 -0.53
CA SER A 19 29.25 -18.46 -1.39
C SER A 19 29.28 -19.56 -2.46
N SER A 20 28.12 -20.12 -2.81
CA SER A 20 28.02 -21.20 -3.80
C SER A 20 28.31 -20.68 -5.21
N GLN A 21 29.31 -21.26 -5.88
CA GLN A 21 29.64 -20.94 -7.28
C GLN A 21 28.52 -21.29 -8.26
N THR A 22 27.65 -22.25 -7.93
CA THR A 22 26.49 -22.62 -8.76
C THR A 22 25.25 -21.77 -8.46
N GLY A 23 25.37 -20.77 -7.59
CA GLY A 23 24.27 -19.94 -7.12
C GLY A 23 23.45 -20.59 -6.00
N LEU A 24 22.28 -20.01 -5.70
CA LEU A 24 21.33 -20.56 -4.74
C LEU A 24 20.38 -21.52 -5.45
N THR A 25 20.54 -22.82 -5.17
CA THR A 25 19.81 -23.95 -5.81
C THR A 25 18.66 -24.49 -4.95
N ILE A 26 18.35 -23.86 -3.81
CA ILE A 26 17.26 -24.26 -2.93
C ILE A 26 16.14 -23.23 -3.06
N ASN A 27 14.91 -23.70 -3.23
CA ASN A 27 13.75 -22.83 -3.23
C ASN A 27 13.43 -22.37 -1.80
N ILE A 28 13.78 -21.12 -1.49
CA ILE A 28 13.45 -20.45 -0.23
C ILE A 28 12.30 -19.49 -0.50
N ILE A 29 11.15 -19.77 0.14
CA ILE A 29 9.92 -18.98 -0.03
C ILE A 29 10.13 -17.56 0.48
N SER A 30 10.85 -17.42 1.59
CA SER A 30 11.10 -16.12 2.21
C SER A 30 12.36 -16.15 3.08
N MET A 31 13.16 -15.08 2.99
CA MET A 31 14.27 -14.79 3.89
C MET A 31 13.94 -13.54 4.71
N ARG A 32 13.82 -13.70 6.03
CA ARG A 32 13.67 -12.58 6.98
C ARG A 32 15.01 -12.30 7.64
N VAL A 33 15.57 -11.12 7.40
CA VAL A 33 16.94 -10.76 7.79
C VAL A 33 16.91 -9.67 8.86
N TYR A 34 17.23 -10.06 10.10
CA TYR A 34 17.45 -9.17 11.24
C TYR A 34 18.95 -9.02 11.59
N GLY A 35 19.76 -10.00 11.16
CA GLY A 35 21.23 -9.97 11.21
C GLY A 35 21.83 -9.57 9.86
N THR A 36 22.85 -10.30 9.40
CA THR A 36 23.50 -10.04 8.11
C THR A 36 23.35 -11.23 7.16
N LEU A 37 22.84 -10.97 5.96
CA LEU A 37 22.89 -11.88 4.82
C LEU A 37 23.96 -11.37 3.83
N GLN A 38 24.97 -12.19 3.55
CA GLN A 38 26.02 -11.88 2.59
C GLN A 38 25.89 -12.77 1.36
N ILE A 39 25.88 -12.18 0.18
CA ILE A 39 25.95 -12.89 -1.10
C ILE A 39 27.38 -12.79 -1.60
N GLY A 40 28.03 -13.93 -1.81
CA GLY A 40 29.47 -14.03 -2.00
C GLY A 40 30.22 -14.26 -0.69
N SER A 41 31.55 -14.14 -0.74
CA SER A 41 32.42 -14.32 0.42
C SER A 41 33.64 -13.41 0.32
N SER A 42 34.04 -12.83 1.44
CA SER A 42 35.33 -12.14 1.56
C SER A 42 36.54 -13.10 1.56
N ILE A 43 36.31 -14.40 1.77
CA ILE A 43 37.33 -15.44 1.90
C ILE A 43 37.50 -16.21 0.57
N ASN A 44 36.39 -16.46 -0.14
CA ASN A 44 36.38 -17.10 -1.46
C ASN A 44 36.12 -16.08 -2.55
N SER A 45 37.19 -15.41 -2.98
CA SER A 45 37.13 -14.30 -3.95
C SER A 45 36.73 -14.73 -5.36
N SER A 46 36.64 -16.02 -5.70
CA SER A 46 36.36 -16.46 -7.08
C SER A 46 34.94 -16.20 -7.58
N LEU A 47 34.00 -15.80 -6.72
CA LEU A 47 32.61 -15.64 -7.10
C LEU A 47 32.38 -14.29 -7.80
N THR A 48 32.43 -14.32 -9.13
CA THR A 48 32.32 -13.13 -9.97
C THR A 48 30.91 -12.58 -10.01
N THR A 49 29.91 -13.45 -10.13
CA THR A 49 28.48 -13.11 -10.18
C THR A 49 27.68 -14.10 -9.35
N PHE A 50 26.46 -13.74 -8.97
CA PHE A 50 25.56 -14.64 -8.25
C PHE A 50 24.25 -14.88 -9.01
N THR A 51 23.72 -16.09 -8.96
CA THR A 51 22.46 -16.46 -9.60
C THR A 51 21.50 -17.06 -8.59
N PHE A 52 20.29 -16.50 -8.53
CA PHE A 52 19.15 -17.12 -7.85
C PHE A 52 18.44 -18.05 -8.85
N GLN A 53 18.46 -19.36 -8.61
CA GLN A 53 17.83 -20.34 -9.51
C GLN A 53 16.30 -20.44 -9.31
N TYR A 54 15.78 -19.81 -8.26
CA TYR A 54 14.35 -19.68 -7.95
C TYR A 54 14.03 -18.20 -7.71
N PRO A 55 12.76 -17.77 -7.89
CA PRO A 55 12.32 -16.46 -7.44
C PRO A 55 12.64 -16.30 -5.96
N VAL A 56 13.21 -15.16 -5.57
CA VAL A 56 13.63 -14.94 -4.19
C VAL A 56 12.80 -13.83 -3.55
N ASN A 57 12.46 -14.02 -2.28
CA ASN A 57 11.83 -13.02 -1.46
C ASN A 57 12.73 -12.70 -0.25
N ILE A 58 13.39 -11.55 -0.26
CA ILE A 58 14.30 -11.12 0.80
C ILE A 58 13.72 -9.90 1.49
N MET A 59 13.50 -10.01 2.80
CA MET A 59 13.03 -8.93 3.66
C MET A 59 14.10 -8.57 4.68
N ILE A 60 14.61 -7.35 4.61
CA ILE A 60 15.66 -6.83 5.49
C ILE A 60 15.00 -5.92 6.51
N PHE A 61 14.91 -6.39 7.75
CA PHE A 61 14.28 -5.67 8.86
C PHE A 61 15.27 -4.71 9.55
N LYS A 62 14.77 -3.93 10.51
CA LYS A 62 15.56 -3.02 11.33
C LYS A 62 16.82 -3.68 11.91
N GLY A 63 17.98 -3.05 11.70
CA GLY A 63 19.30 -3.57 12.10
C GLY A 63 19.85 -4.67 11.18
N GLY A 64 19.04 -5.15 10.24
CA GLY A 64 19.42 -6.13 9.25
C GLY A 64 20.23 -5.53 8.10
N VAL A 65 21.11 -6.35 7.52
CA VAL A 65 21.98 -5.95 6.41
C VAL A 65 21.98 -7.04 5.32
N LEU A 66 21.63 -6.65 4.10
CA LEU A 66 21.94 -7.44 2.89
C LEU A 66 23.24 -6.91 2.30
N ARG A 67 24.23 -7.78 2.10
CA ARG A 67 25.54 -7.40 1.60
C ARG A 67 25.88 -8.12 0.30
N ASP A 68 26.29 -7.37 -0.70
CA ASP A 68 26.91 -7.92 -1.91
C ASP A 68 28.44 -7.93 -1.78
N LEU A 69 29.03 -9.11 -1.92
CA LEU A 69 30.47 -9.36 -1.92
C LEU A 69 30.92 -10.05 -3.22
N THR A 70 30.09 -10.05 -4.26
CA THR A 70 30.47 -10.59 -5.59
C THR A 70 31.45 -9.66 -6.29
N GLN A 71 32.43 -10.20 -7.04
CA GLN A 71 33.47 -9.35 -7.64
C GLN A 71 32.93 -8.40 -8.72
N ASN A 72 31.99 -8.87 -9.56
CA ASN A 72 31.44 -8.07 -10.65
C ASN A 72 30.18 -7.30 -10.24
N HIS A 73 29.74 -7.43 -8.98
CA HIS A 73 28.54 -6.77 -8.47
C HIS A 73 27.32 -7.02 -9.37
N ARG A 74 27.06 -8.29 -9.71
CA ARG A 74 25.99 -8.69 -10.62
C ARG A 74 25.22 -9.87 -10.07
N TRP A 75 23.92 -9.70 -9.94
CA TRP A 75 23.01 -10.75 -9.51
C TRP A 75 21.99 -11.05 -10.60
N PHE A 76 21.87 -12.33 -10.95
CA PHE A 76 20.86 -12.85 -11.85
C PHE A 76 19.66 -13.35 -11.04
N VAL A 77 18.48 -12.87 -11.38
CA VAL A 77 17.22 -13.15 -10.67
C VAL A 77 16.14 -13.59 -11.66
N LEU A 78 15.21 -14.42 -11.20
CA LEU A 78 14.01 -14.78 -11.97
C LEU A 78 12.89 -13.76 -11.78
N SER A 79 11.93 -13.75 -12.70
CA SER A 79 10.62 -13.12 -12.50
C SER A 79 9.99 -13.54 -11.18
N ASN A 80 9.13 -12.69 -10.61
CA ASN A 80 8.51 -12.90 -9.30
C ASN A 80 9.46 -12.74 -8.10
N THR A 81 10.66 -12.17 -8.32
CA THR A 81 11.60 -11.83 -7.25
C THR A 81 11.21 -10.50 -6.59
N ILE A 82 11.34 -10.44 -5.25
CA ILE A 82 11.16 -9.21 -4.48
C ILE A 82 12.26 -9.07 -3.42
N ILE A 83 12.80 -7.86 -3.30
CA ILE A 83 13.73 -7.48 -2.24
C ILE A 83 13.16 -6.24 -1.55
N THR A 84 12.89 -6.36 -0.26
CA THR A 84 12.27 -5.31 0.56
C THR A 84 13.20 -4.96 1.70
N ILE A 85 13.62 -3.69 1.78
CA ILE A 85 14.41 -3.13 2.87
C ILE A 85 13.48 -2.27 3.71
N TYR A 86 13.17 -2.71 4.92
CA TYR A 86 12.34 -2.00 5.88
C TYR A 86 13.11 -0.87 6.56
N ASN A 87 12.41 0.00 7.29
CA ASN A 87 13.03 1.12 7.98
C ASN A 87 14.10 0.63 8.97
N GLY A 88 15.28 1.23 8.90
CA GLY A 88 16.46 0.80 9.67
C GLY A 88 17.14 -0.48 9.16
N GLY A 89 16.64 -1.12 8.10
CA GLY A 89 17.37 -2.13 7.34
C GLY A 89 18.26 -1.48 6.27
N SER A 90 19.24 -2.22 5.77
CA SER A 90 20.15 -1.69 4.74
C SER A 90 20.64 -2.72 3.71
N PHE A 91 20.99 -2.21 2.54
CA PHE A 91 21.82 -2.88 1.55
C PHE A 91 23.18 -2.21 1.45
N ILE A 92 24.26 -3.01 1.46
CA ILE A 92 25.64 -2.52 1.37
C ILE A 92 26.42 -3.32 0.34
N SER A 93 27.18 -2.63 -0.49
CA SER A 93 28.13 -3.19 -1.46
C SER A 93 29.34 -2.26 -1.60
N SER A 94 30.49 -2.78 -2.03
CA SER A 94 31.65 -1.94 -2.35
C SER A 94 31.46 -1.09 -3.61
N GLN A 95 30.58 -1.53 -4.52
CA GLN A 95 30.21 -0.79 -5.73
C GLN A 95 28.72 -1.00 -6.03
N PRO A 96 28.13 -0.20 -6.93
CA PRO A 96 26.74 -0.41 -7.34
C PRO A 96 26.51 -1.84 -7.90
N THR A 97 25.49 -2.53 -7.38
CA THR A 97 25.15 -3.90 -7.79
C THR A 97 24.11 -3.89 -8.90
N THR A 98 24.32 -4.69 -9.93
CA THR A 98 23.43 -4.78 -11.08
C THR A 98 22.50 -5.98 -10.95
N LEU A 99 21.21 -5.65 -10.77
CA LEU A 99 20.02 -6.37 -11.21
C LEU A 99 20.07 -6.95 -12.61
N ILE A 100 20.01 -8.27 -12.82
CA ILE A 100 19.79 -8.82 -14.16
C ILE A 100 18.65 -9.83 -14.09
N SER A 101 17.57 -9.56 -14.83
CA SER A 101 16.45 -10.49 -14.97
C SER A 101 16.77 -11.56 -16.02
N ASN A 102 16.74 -12.82 -15.63
CA ASN A 102 16.94 -13.95 -16.55
C ASN A 102 15.77 -14.16 -17.52
N THR A 103 14.62 -13.52 -17.28
CA THR A 103 13.41 -13.69 -18.11
C THR A 103 13.51 -12.89 -19.41
N ASN A 104 14.03 -11.66 -19.34
CA ASN A 104 14.05 -10.73 -20.46
C ASN A 104 15.34 -9.91 -20.58
N ASN A 105 16.38 -10.26 -19.81
CA ASN A 105 17.65 -9.52 -19.71
C ASN A 105 17.47 -8.04 -19.30
N SER A 106 16.34 -7.66 -18.69
CA SER A 106 16.21 -6.31 -18.14
C SER A 106 17.21 -6.13 -17.00
N THR A 107 17.73 -4.90 -16.89
CA THR A 107 18.74 -4.58 -15.88
C THR A 107 18.35 -3.37 -15.07
N ALA A 108 18.77 -3.36 -13.81
CA ALA A 108 18.65 -2.21 -12.93
C ALA A 108 19.79 -2.16 -11.94
N THR A 109 20.35 -0.98 -11.71
CA THR A 109 21.44 -0.81 -10.75
C THR A 109 20.93 -0.40 -9.37
N PHE A 110 21.52 -1.01 -8.35
CA PHE A 110 21.45 -0.72 -6.93
C PHE A 110 22.61 0.19 -6.59
N ASN A 111 22.36 1.25 -5.85
CA ASN A 111 23.45 2.03 -5.29
C ASN A 111 24.26 1.15 -4.33
N SER A 112 25.55 1.48 -4.14
CA SER A 112 26.43 0.77 -3.21
C SER A 112 25.93 0.82 -1.76
N SER A 113 25.04 1.76 -1.43
CA SER A 113 24.35 1.82 -0.15
C SER A 113 22.89 2.24 -0.36
N ILE A 114 21.97 1.50 0.24
CA ILE A 114 20.54 1.83 0.28
C ILE A 114 20.06 1.59 1.72
N SER A 115 19.36 2.57 2.28
CA SER A 115 18.63 2.42 3.54
C SER A 115 17.14 2.34 3.25
N GLY A 116 16.40 1.54 4.02
CA GLY A 116 14.95 1.45 3.89
C GLY A 116 14.20 2.71 4.36
N PRO A 117 12.91 2.86 4.01
CA PRO A 117 12.10 1.89 3.26
C PRO A 117 12.42 1.87 1.75
N TYR A 118 12.56 0.68 1.18
CA TYR A 118 12.87 0.49 -0.24
C TYR A 118 12.39 -0.88 -0.74
N THR A 119 11.85 -0.94 -1.95
CA THR A 119 11.45 -2.21 -2.58
C THR A 119 11.96 -2.31 -4.00
N ILE A 120 12.47 -3.48 -4.37
CA ILE A 120 12.73 -3.88 -5.75
C ILE A 120 11.84 -5.05 -6.09
N THR A 121 11.18 -4.98 -7.23
CA THR A 121 10.40 -6.09 -7.78
C THR A 121 10.93 -6.47 -9.15
N VAL A 122 10.77 -7.75 -9.49
CA VAL A 122 10.90 -8.25 -10.86
C VAL A 122 9.54 -8.82 -11.25
N ASP A 123 8.83 -8.15 -12.15
CA ASP A 123 7.50 -8.58 -12.56
C ASP A 123 7.53 -9.90 -13.37
N LEU A 124 6.36 -10.41 -13.74
CA LEU A 124 6.27 -11.67 -14.48
C LEU A 124 6.94 -11.59 -15.86
N GLN A 125 6.95 -10.42 -16.49
CA GLN A 125 7.63 -10.17 -17.76
C GLN A 125 9.13 -9.95 -17.59
N GLY A 126 9.64 -9.98 -16.36
CA GLY A 126 11.04 -9.83 -16.04
C GLY A 126 11.49 -8.38 -15.88
N LYS A 127 10.59 -7.39 -15.93
CA LYS A 127 10.95 -5.97 -15.77
C LYS A 127 11.26 -5.68 -14.31
N ILE A 128 12.39 -5.01 -14.09
CA ILE A 128 12.81 -4.60 -12.75
C ILE A 128 12.23 -3.21 -12.43
N GLN A 129 11.58 -3.08 -11.28
CA GLN A 129 11.05 -1.81 -10.77
C GLN A 129 11.59 -1.51 -9.37
N LYS A 130 11.73 -0.23 -9.05
CA LYS A 130 12.32 0.26 -7.81
C LYS A 130 11.40 1.28 -7.16
N TYR A 131 11.21 1.17 -5.85
CA TYR A 131 10.32 2.00 -5.06
C TYR A 131 11.03 2.49 -3.81
N SER A 132 10.91 3.78 -3.49
CA SER A 132 11.40 4.38 -2.24
C SER A 132 10.41 4.19 -1.08
N SER A 133 9.74 3.04 -1.04
CA SER A 133 8.71 2.66 -0.06
C SER A 133 8.58 1.14 -0.03
N ILE A 134 7.88 0.62 0.98
CA ILE A 134 7.46 -0.79 1.01
C ILE A 134 6.30 -0.95 0.04
N THR A 135 6.50 -1.65 -1.07
CA THR A 135 5.50 -1.74 -2.16
C THR A 135 5.12 -3.17 -2.44
N PHE A 136 3.82 -3.43 -2.54
CA PHE A 136 3.28 -4.69 -3.04
C PHE A 136 2.64 -4.47 -4.41
N ALA A 137 2.93 -5.40 -5.32
CA ALA A 137 2.32 -5.47 -6.63
C ALA A 137 1.89 -6.92 -6.90
N PRO A 138 0.79 -7.13 -7.64
CA PRO A 138 0.27 -8.45 -7.89
C PRO A 138 1.11 -9.22 -8.91
N SER A 139 1.22 -10.53 -8.71
CA SER A 139 1.66 -11.50 -9.71
C SER A 139 0.51 -11.97 -10.58
N GLU A 140 -0.70 -12.04 -10.04
CA GLU A 140 -1.91 -12.48 -10.75
C GLU A 140 -3.15 -11.74 -10.22
N SER A 141 -4.24 -11.79 -10.97
CA SER A 141 -5.55 -11.39 -10.44
C SER A 141 -6.03 -12.39 -9.38
N GLY A 142 -6.66 -11.93 -8.31
CA GLY A 142 -7.13 -12.80 -7.24
C GLY A 142 -7.50 -12.08 -5.95
N ASP A 143 -7.73 -12.85 -4.88
CA ASP A 143 -8.07 -12.29 -3.58
C ASP A 143 -6.85 -11.65 -2.91
N PHE A 144 -7.06 -10.45 -2.40
CA PHE A 144 -6.10 -9.62 -1.70
C PHE A 144 -5.35 -10.34 -0.57
N GLY A 145 -6.00 -11.26 0.13
CA GLY A 145 -5.41 -12.00 1.25
C GLY A 145 -4.62 -13.24 0.83
N LEU A 146 -4.68 -13.65 -0.43
CA LEU A 146 -3.96 -14.84 -0.90
C LEU A 146 -2.52 -14.49 -1.26
N ASN A 147 -1.59 -15.26 -0.73
CA ASN A 147 -0.16 -15.11 -1.03
C ASN A 147 0.15 -15.24 -2.53
N SER A 148 -0.57 -16.09 -3.28
CA SER A 148 -0.31 -16.32 -4.71
C SER A 148 -0.62 -15.10 -5.58
N THR A 149 -1.53 -14.23 -5.12
CA THR A 149 -1.91 -12.98 -5.80
C THR A 149 -0.77 -11.98 -5.87
N TRP A 150 0.20 -12.04 -4.96
CA TRP A 150 1.25 -11.02 -4.80
C TRP A 150 2.62 -11.49 -5.24
N LEU A 151 3.39 -10.57 -5.83
CA LEU A 151 4.78 -10.83 -6.20
C LEU A 151 5.58 -11.33 -4.99
N GLY A 152 6.41 -12.34 -5.22
CA GLY A 152 7.19 -13.01 -4.18
C GLY A 152 6.36 -13.90 -3.24
N GLY A 153 5.08 -14.13 -3.53
CA GLY A 153 4.24 -15.06 -2.78
C GLY A 153 3.89 -14.59 -1.36
N LEU A 154 3.85 -13.27 -1.12
CA LEU A 154 3.56 -12.70 0.20
C LEU A 154 2.48 -11.63 0.11
N ALA A 155 1.33 -11.89 0.72
CA ALA A 155 0.27 -10.90 0.83
C ALA A 155 0.66 -9.71 1.75
N PRO A 156 0.18 -8.50 1.46
CA PRO A 156 0.30 -7.37 2.37
C PRO A 156 -0.46 -7.68 3.66
N THR A 157 0.19 -7.44 4.80
CA THR A 157 -0.29 -7.79 6.14
C THR A 157 0.17 -6.72 7.12
N VAL A 158 -0.48 -6.61 8.27
CA VAL A 158 -0.11 -5.60 9.29
C VAL A 158 1.36 -5.71 9.71
N ASP A 159 1.91 -6.93 9.85
CA ASP A 159 3.32 -7.11 10.25
C ASP A 159 4.32 -6.68 9.16
N ARG A 160 3.91 -6.73 7.89
CA ARG A 160 4.70 -6.28 6.73
C ARG A 160 4.43 -4.83 6.33
N CYS A 161 3.41 -4.23 6.91
CA CYS A 161 3.01 -2.84 6.67
C CYS A 161 2.97 -2.08 7.99
N SER A 162 4.01 -2.26 8.80
CA SER A 162 4.14 -1.62 10.09
C SER A 162 4.10 -0.09 9.94
N PRO A 163 3.40 0.64 10.83
CA PRO A 163 3.41 2.10 10.76
C PRO A 163 4.81 2.68 11.05
N ASP A 164 5.66 1.96 11.77
CA ASP A 164 7.07 2.33 11.99
C ASP A 164 7.89 2.40 10.68
N ASP A 165 7.41 1.71 9.63
CA ASP A 165 7.99 1.71 8.29
C ASP A 165 7.35 2.74 7.35
N GLY A 166 6.41 3.55 7.86
CA GLY A 166 5.60 4.46 7.04
C GLY A 166 4.44 3.79 6.31
N GLY A 167 4.12 2.53 6.66
CA GLY A 167 3.10 1.73 6.01
C GLY A 167 3.56 1.14 4.68
N CYS A 168 2.59 0.75 3.83
CA CYS A 168 2.85 0.14 2.53
C CYS A 168 2.18 0.90 1.40
N ASN A 169 2.72 0.73 0.19
CA ASN A 169 2.07 1.08 -1.05
C ASN A 169 1.55 -0.19 -1.73
N LEU A 170 0.36 -0.10 -2.31
CA LEU A 170 -0.20 -1.13 -3.18
C LEU A 170 -0.31 -0.56 -4.58
N ILE A 171 0.21 -1.26 -5.56
CA ILE A 171 0.05 -0.89 -6.96
C ILE A 171 -0.75 -2.00 -7.62
N ILE A 172 -1.90 -1.64 -8.19
CA ILE A 172 -2.77 -2.54 -8.95
C ILE A 172 -2.66 -2.11 -10.41
N PRO A 173 -1.81 -2.77 -11.23
CA PRO A 173 -1.56 -2.38 -12.59
C PRO A 173 -2.78 -2.62 -13.49
N THR A 174 -2.75 -2.01 -14.68
CA THR A 174 -3.72 -2.31 -15.74
C THR A 174 -3.73 -3.82 -16.03
N ASN A 175 -4.92 -4.38 -16.24
CA ASN A 175 -5.20 -5.81 -16.46
C ASN A 175 -5.15 -6.72 -15.21
N PHE A 176 -4.94 -6.17 -14.02
CA PHE A 176 -5.09 -6.92 -12.77
C PHE A 176 -6.41 -6.59 -12.09
N ASN A 177 -7.05 -7.64 -11.60
CA ASN A 177 -8.27 -7.57 -10.81
C ASN A 177 -7.97 -8.13 -9.42
N ILE A 178 -7.92 -7.24 -8.43
CA ILE A 178 -7.71 -7.61 -7.04
C ILE A 178 -9.04 -7.49 -6.33
N THR A 179 -9.52 -8.59 -5.79
CA THR A 179 -10.79 -8.64 -5.05
C THR A 179 -10.52 -8.84 -3.57
N ARG A 180 -11.46 -8.47 -2.72
CA ARG A 180 -11.40 -8.79 -1.29
C ARG A 180 -12.79 -9.03 -0.75
N GLU A 181 -13.09 -10.28 -0.42
CA GLU A 181 -14.31 -10.64 0.30
C GLU A 181 -14.01 -10.78 1.79
N ASN A 182 -14.38 -9.78 2.59
CA ASN A 182 -14.25 -9.81 4.05
C ASN A 182 -15.11 -8.73 4.69
N ASN A 183 -15.13 -8.65 6.02
CA ASN A 183 -15.82 -7.60 6.75
C ASN A 183 -14.88 -6.48 7.24
N GLN A 184 -13.56 -6.69 7.16
CA GLN A 184 -12.58 -5.69 7.61
C GLN A 184 -11.23 -5.79 6.91
N SER A 185 -10.51 -4.67 6.87
CA SER A 185 -9.13 -4.61 6.37
C SER A 185 -8.15 -5.25 7.35
N THR A 186 -7.10 -5.86 6.80
CA THR A 186 -6.00 -6.49 7.55
C THR A 186 -4.65 -5.86 7.21
N ILE A 187 -4.67 -4.61 6.76
CA ILE A 187 -3.50 -3.85 6.32
C ILE A 187 -3.54 -2.43 6.86
N ASN A 188 -2.36 -1.85 7.09
CA ASN A 188 -2.20 -0.61 7.81
C ASN A 188 -1.56 0.50 6.96
N GLY A 189 -2.15 1.71 7.01
CA GLY A 189 -1.54 2.98 6.58
C GLY A 189 -1.06 2.95 5.14
N VAL A 190 -1.98 2.76 4.19
CA VAL A 190 -1.62 2.37 2.82
C VAL A 190 -2.03 3.40 1.78
N ASN A 191 -1.13 3.66 0.82
CA ASN A 191 -1.51 4.26 -0.46
C ASN A 191 -1.85 3.15 -1.47
N VAL A 192 -3.04 3.22 -2.06
CA VAL A 192 -3.51 2.25 -3.06
C VAL A 192 -3.58 2.94 -4.41
N TYR A 193 -2.64 2.63 -5.29
CA TYR A 193 -2.57 3.12 -6.66
C TYR A 193 -3.30 2.15 -7.59
N ILE A 194 -4.45 2.57 -8.11
CA ILE A 194 -5.37 1.72 -8.86
C ILE A 194 -5.34 2.13 -10.34
N TYR A 195 -4.78 1.26 -11.18
CA TYR A 195 -4.79 1.33 -12.65
C TYR A 195 -5.59 0.18 -13.30
N GLY A 196 -5.85 -0.89 -12.55
CA GLY A 196 -6.74 -2.01 -12.89
C GLY A 196 -8.03 -1.97 -12.06
N LEU A 197 -8.54 -3.13 -11.67
CA LEU A 197 -9.71 -3.24 -10.78
C LEU A 197 -9.28 -3.54 -9.34
N PHE A 198 -9.78 -2.75 -8.40
CA PHE A 198 -9.79 -3.11 -6.99
C PHE A 198 -11.22 -3.19 -6.48
N GLU A 199 -11.68 -4.40 -6.17
CA GLU A 199 -13.04 -4.66 -5.70
C GLU A 199 -13.03 -5.11 -4.24
N ILE A 200 -13.90 -4.52 -3.44
CA ILE A 200 -14.15 -4.94 -2.06
C ILE A 200 -15.59 -5.39 -1.97
N SER A 201 -15.80 -6.62 -1.50
CA SER A 201 -17.11 -7.23 -1.31
C SER A 201 -17.31 -7.65 0.15
N SER A 202 -18.56 -7.52 0.61
CA SER A 202 -18.96 -7.90 1.97
C SER A 202 -20.47 -8.12 2.01
N TRP A 203 -20.91 -9.12 2.78
CA TRP A 203 -22.32 -9.34 3.11
C TRP A 203 -22.86 -8.33 4.15
N ALA A 204 -22.06 -7.34 4.50
CA ALA A 204 -22.40 -6.25 5.40
C ALA A 204 -21.69 -4.98 4.91
N SER A 205 -21.20 -4.14 5.83
CA SER A 205 -20.23 -3.10 5.51
C SER A 205 -18.80 -3.64 5.56
N TYR A 206 -17.86 -2.90 4.98
CA TYR A 206 -16.43 -3.17 5.12
C TYR A 206 -15.76 -2.15 6.04
N LEU A 207 -15.08 -2.63 7.08
CA LEU A 207 -14.38 -1.79 8.06
C LEU A 207 -12.89 -1.65 7.74
N PHE A 208 -12.45 -0.44 7.42
CA PHE A 208 -11.04 -0.13 7.29
C PHE A 208 -10.43 0.22 8.65
N LEU A 209 -9.64 -0.67 9.22
CA LEU A 209 -9.06 -0.52 10.57
C LEU A 209 -8.01 0.60 10.68
N TYR A 210 -7.50 1.05 9.53
CA TYR A 210 -6.41 2.01 9.43
C TYR A 210 -6.71 3.03 8.33
N PRO A 211 -6.11 4.24 8.41
CA PRO A 211 -6.24 5.23 7.35
C PRO A 211 -5.72 4.67 6.01
N MET A 212 -6.45 4.94 4.93
CA MET A 212 -6.08 4.51 3.58
C MET A 212 -6.29 5.63 2.57
N HIS A 213 -5.39 5.73 1.60
CA HIS A 213 -5.44 6.72 0.55
C HIS A 213 -5.56 6.01 -0.80
N PHE A 214 -6.73 6.11 -1.42
CA PHE A 214 -6.99 5.51 -2.73
C PHE A 214 -6.71 6.54 -3.82
N PHE A 215 -5.99 6.11 -4.83
CA PHE A 215 -5.63 6.89 -6.01
C PHE A 215 -6.09 6.13 -7.24
N VAL A 216 -7.25 6.49 -7.78
CA VAL A 216 -7.86 5.83 -8.94
C VAL A 216 -7.48 6.60 -10.20
N TYR A 217 -6.58 6.02 -10.99
CA TYR A 217 -6.06 6.65 -12.21
C TYR A 217 -6.90 6.29 -13.44
N ASN A 218 -6.53 6.88 -14.58
CA ASN A 218 -7.14 6.58 -15.87
C ASN A 218 -7.18 5.07 -16.16
N GLY A 219 -8.38 4.54 -16.43
CA GLY A 219 -8.63 3.11 -16.66
C GLY A 219 -8.75 2.27 -15.39
N GLY A 220 -8.43 2.84 -14.23
CA GLY A 220 -8.59 2.20 -12.93
C GLY A 220 -10.03 2.25 -12.43
N VAL A 221 -10.44 1.18 -11.75
CA VAL A 221 -11.76 1.03 -11.15
C VAL A 221 -11.60 0.66 -9.68
N PHE A 222 -12.09 1.50 -8.79
CA PHE A 222 -12.37 1.11 -7.41
C PHE A 222 -13.83 0.68 -7.34
N GLN A 223 -14.12 -0.48 -6.75
CA GLN A 223 -15.47 -1.03 -6.73
C GLN A 223 -15.88 -1.44 -5.32
N ASP A 224 -17.02 -0.90 -4.90
CA ASP A 224 -17.75 -1.29 -3.70
C ASP A 224 -18.88 -2.26 -4.06
N SER A 225 -18.69 -3.52 -3.69
CA SER A 225 -19.66 -4.61 -3.80
C SER A 225 -20.16 -5.02 -2.39
N THR A 226 -20.19 -4.10 -1.43
CA THR A 226 -20.69 -4.34 -0.08
C THR A 226 -22.19 -4.02 0.02
N ILE A 227 -22.88 -4.57 1.02
CA ILE A 227 -24.32 -4.27 1.23
C ILE A 227 -24.53 -2.87 1.82
N ASN A 228 -23.64 -2.45 2.73
CA ASN A 228 -23.83 -1.25 3.55
C ASN A 228 -22.64 -0.28 3.47
N GLY A 229 -21.88 -0.32 2.37
CA GLY A 229 -20.76 0.58 2.12
C GLY A 229 -19.55 0.41 3.03
N PHE A 230 -18.80 1.49 3.18
CA PHE A 230 -17.48 1.52 3.82
C PHE A 230 -17.46 2.31 5.12
N TYR A 231 -16.83 1.73 6.14
CA TYR A 231 -16.42 2.41 7.37
C TYR A 231 -14.94 2.74 7.28
N PHE A 232 -14.64 4.01 7.08
CA PHE A 232 -13.28 4.51 7.00
C PHE A 232 -12.84 5.15 8.30
N ARG A 233 -11.60 4.87 8.68
CA ARG A 233 -10.95 5.60 9.75
C ARG A 233 -10.68 7.05 9.31
N ILE A 234 -10.62 7.98 10.26
CA ILE A 234 -10.14 9.35 9.99
C ILE A 234 -8.83 9.35 9.21
N ASN A 235 -8.57 10.43 8.46
CA ASN A 235 -7.43 10.56 7.54
C ASN A 235 -7.44 9.59 6.36
N THR A 236 -8.61 9.14 5.93
CA THR A 236 -8.77 8.38 4.67
C THR A 236 -9.10 9.34 3.54
N SER A 237 -8.60 9.07 2.33
CA SER A 237 -9.07 9.76 1.13
C SER A 237 -9.30 8.82 -0.05
N ILE A 238 -10.25 9.17 -0.91
CA ILE A 238 -10.48 8.55 -2.21
C ILE A 238 -10.29 9.64 -3.25
N ASN A 239 -9.26 9.52 -4.07
CA ASN A 239 -8.89 10.48 -5.10
C ASN A 239 -9.10 9.81 -6.46
N ILE A 240 -10.13 10.23 -7.19
CA ILE A 240 -10.47 9.72 -8.51
C ILE A 240 -9.96 10.75 -9.53
N TYR A 241 -8.90 10.40 -10.25
CA TYR A 241 -8.33 11.25 -11.29
C TYR A 241 -9.13 11.16 -12.59
N ALA A 242 -8.87 12.07 -13.53
CA ALA A 242 -9.50 12.04 -14.84
C ALA A 242 -9.34 10.66 -15.52
N GLY A 243 -10.46 10.08 -15.96
CA GLY A 243 -10.54 8.73 -16.54
C GLY A 243 -10.61 7.58 -15.52
N GLY A 244 -10.50 7.85 -14.23
CA GLY A 244 -10.75 6.88 -13.16
C GLY A 244 -12.24 6.75 -12.83
N LEU A 245 -12.61 5.62 -12.22
CA LEU A 245 -13.99 5.29 -11.88
C LEU A 245 -14.10 4.69 -10.47
N PHE A 246 -15.06 5.19 -9.69
CA PHE A 246 -15.54 4.53 -8.48
C PHE A 246 -16.95 3.99 -8.72
N VAL A 247 -17.11 2.66 -8.65
CA VAL A 247 -18.41 1.97 -8.76
C VAL A 247 -18.92 1.66 -7.37
N THR A 248 -20.18 1.96 -7.10
CA THR A 248 -20.81 1.75 -5.80
C THR A 248 -22.04 0.84 -5.92
N HIS A 249 -22.31 0.08 -4.87
CA HIS A 249 -23.61 -0.54 -4.67
C HIS A 249 -24.60 0.56 -4.28
N SER A 250 -25.44 1.05 -5.21
CA SER A 250 -26.32 2.20 -4.92
C SER A 250 -27.61 1.78 -4.20
N PRO A 251 -27.97 2.38 -3.04
CA PRO A 251 -27.20 3.40 -2.32
C PRO A 251 -26.05 2.80 -1.51
N SER A 252 -24.87 3.44 -1.56
CA SER A 252 -23.72 3.07 -0.71
C SER A 252 -23.47 4.15 0.34
N TYR A 253 -22.81 3.77 1.42
CA TYR A 253 -22.49 4.66 2.53
C TYR A 253 -20.98 4.80 2.68
N ILE A 254 -20.52 6.03 2.88
CA ILE A 254 -19.20 6.28 3.44
C ILE A 254 -19.40 6.85 4.84
N ILE A 255 -18.89 6.11 5.82
CA ILE A 255 -19.02 6.42 7.23
C ILE A 255 -17.63 6.62 7.81
N SER A 256 -17.42 7.74 8.52
CA SER A 256 -16.17 8.01 9.23
C SER A 256 -16.24 7.60 10.69
N TYR A 257 -15.11 7.15 11.23
CA TYR A 257 -14.97 6.83 12.65
C TYR A 257 -13.55 7.13 13.18
N ILE A 258 -13.44 7.44 14.49
CA ILE A 258 -12.16 7.54 15.22
C ILE A 258 -11.89 6.26 15.99
N GLU A 259 -12.88 5.84 16.81
CA GLU A 259 -12.86 4.59 17.56
C GLU A 259 -13.90 3.64 16.99
N LYS A 260 -13.60 2.34 17.03
CA LYS A 260 -14.49 1.31 16.49
C LYS A 260 -15.88 1.45 17.12
N ASN A 261 -16.92 1.48 16.28
CA ASN A 261 -18.34 1.69 16.63
C ASN A 261 -18.77 3.13 16.96
N THR A 262 -17.92 4.13 16.74
CA THR A 262 -18.30 5.55 16.90
C THR A 262 -18.36 6.24 15.54
N THR A 263 -19.56 6.32 14.98
CA THR A 263 -19.82 7.12 13.77
C THR A 263 -19.73 8.61 14.08
N ILE A 264 -19.04 9.36 13.21
CA ILE A 264 -18.89 10.81 13.34
C ILE A 264 -19.66 11.54 12.24
N SER A 265 -19.37 11.19 10.99
CA SER A 265 -20.11 11.69 9.84
C SER A 265 -20.35 10.58 8.84
N GLN A 266 -21.36 10.82 8.01
CA GLN A 266 -21.77 9.90 6.97
C GLN A 266 -22.21 10.69 5.74
N ILE A 267 -21.88 10.15 4.57
CA ILE A 267 -22.46 10.53 3.29
C ILE A 267 -23.11 9.32 2.63
N VAL A 268 -24.17 9.58 1.87
CA VAL A 268 -24.84 8.59 1.03
C VAL A 268 -24.44 8.83 -0.42
N LEU A 269 -23.95 7.79 -1.08
CA LEU A 269 -23.63 7.78 -2.50
C LEU A 269 -24.81 7.15 -3.25
N ASN A 270 -25.62 8.02 -3.87
CA ASN A 270 -26.79 7.61 -4.66
C ASN A 270 -26.41 7.20 -6.10
N ASP A 271 -25.27 7.70 -6.60
CA ASP A 271 -24.78 7.34 -7.93
C ASP A 271 -24.04 6.01 -7.87
N SER A 272 -24.44 5.05 -8.72
CA SER A 272 -23.75 3.76 -8.86
C SER A 272 -22.36 3.88 -9.51
N LYS A 273 -22.05 5.04 -10.12
CA LYS A 273 -20.79 5.32 -10.82
C LYS A 273 -20.38 6.78 -10.63
N ILE A 274 -19.19 7.00 -10.09
CA ILE A 274 -18.58 8.32 -9.88
C ILE A 274 -17.32 8.39 -10.75
N TYR A 275 -17.34 9.28 -11.74
CA TYR A 275 -16.21 9.49 -12.64
C TYR A 275 -15.33 10.63 -12.14
N GLY A 276 -14.01 10.50 -12.30
CA GLY A 276 -13.08 11.57 -11.96
C GLY A 276 -13.14 12.76 -12.95
N PRO A 277 -12.67 13.96 -12.55
CA PRO A 277 -12.01 14.26 -11.28
C PRO A 277 -13.01 14.38 -10.12
N TYR A 278 -12.76 13.63 -9.05
CA TYR A 278 -13.61 13.62 -7.86
C TYR A 278 -12.79 13.19 -6.64
N THR A 279 -12.97 13.87 -5.51
CA THR A 279 -12.24 13.54 -4.28
C THR A 279 -13.19 13.45 -3.10
N ILE A 280 -12.96 12.45 -2.24
CA ILE A 280 -13.56 12.32 -0.90
C ILE A 280 -12.41 12.34 0.11
N VAL A 281 -12.49 13.20 1.11
CA VAL A 281 -11.49 13.30 2.19
C VAL A 281 -12.20 13.20 3.53
N ILE A 282 -11.65 12.39 4.42
CA ILE A 282 -12.05 12.34 5.82
C ILE A 282 -10.95 13.00 6.64
N ASP A 283 -11.24 14.15 7.22
CA ASP A 283 -10.25 14.91 7.99
C ASP A 283 -9.92 14.26 9.35
N ASN A 284 -9.02 14.90 10.10
CA ASN A 284 -8.63 14.47 11.45
C ASN A 284 -9.80 14.48 12.46
N ASN A 285 -10.86 15.24 12.18
CA ASN A 285 -12.05 15.33 13.01
C ASN A 285 -13.14 14.34 12.57
N GLY A 286 -12.92 13.56 11.52
CA GLY A 286 -13.90 12.66 10.95
C GLY A 286 -14.98 13.36 10.13
N ILE A 287 -14.78 14.61 9.71
CA ILE A 287 -15.66 15.30 8.78
C ILE A 287 -15.33 14.82 7.36
N ILE A 288 -16.37 14.42 6.63
CA ILE A 288 -16.26 14.04 5.21
C ILE A 288 -16.46 15.30 4.36
N ASP A 289 -15.45 15.64 3.58
CA ASP A 289 -15.51 16.64 2.51
C ASP A 289 -15.44 15.94 1.15
N ASN A 290 -16.17 16.44 0.18
CA ASN A 290 -16.22 15.89 -1.16
C ASN A 290 -16.28 17.00 -2.22
N ASN A 291 -15.38 16.94 -3.19
CA ASN A 291 -15.28 17.93 -4.26
C ASN A 291 -15.23 17.24 -5.62
N GLY A 292 -16.15 17.60 -6.50
CA GLY A 292 -16.17 17.15 -7.90
C GLY A 292 -17.39 17.66 -8.67
N SER A 293 -17.32 17.56 -9.99
CA SER A 293 -18.32 18.12 -10.94
C SER A 293 -19.55 17.22 -11.17
N SER A 294 -19.67 16.10 -10.45
CA SER A 294 -20.83 15.21 -10.54
C SER A 294 -21.99 15.69 -9.67
N SER A 295 -23.21 15.53 -10.19
CA SER A 295 -24.48 15.92 -9.58
C SER A 295 -24.87 15.05 -8.38
N LEU A 296 -23.97 14.87 -7.41
CA LEU A 296 -24.32 14.13 -6.19
C LEU A 296 -25.32 14.95 -5.37
N SER A 297 -26.47 14.35 -5.10
CA SER A 297 -27.31 14.75 -3.98
C SER A 297 -26.67 14.26 -2.68
N THR A 298 -25.70 15.02 -2.17
CA THR A 298 -25.10 14.74 -0.86
C THR A 298 -26.04 15.18 0.25
N SER A 299 -26.60 14.21 0.99
CA SER A 299 -27.10 14.48 2.34
C SER A 299 -25.97 14.18 3.31
N ILE A 300 -25.30 15.24 3.78
CA ILE A 300 -24.32 15.13 4.86
C ILE A 300 -25.10 15.12 6.17
N THR A 301 -25.10 13.99 6.89
CA THR A 301 -25.62 13.95 8.26
C THR A 301 -24.43 13.87 9.19
N THR A 302 -24.10 14.98 9.84
CA THR A 302 -23.11 15.01 10.94
C THR A 302 -23.83 14.64 12.23
N THR A 303 -23.35 13.61 12.92
CA THR A 303 -23.78 13.30 14.28
C THR A 303 -22.64 13.61 15.24
N SER A 304 -22.59 14.85 15.72
CA SER A 304 -21.69 15.21 16.82
C SER A 304 -22.32 14.76 18.14
N ARG A 305 -21.74 13.73 18.78
CA ARG A 305 -22.00 13.50 20.22
C ARG A 305 -21.00 14.32 21.02
N CYS A 306 -21.37 15.56 21.33
CA CYS A 306 -20.80 16.22 22.51
C CYS A 306 -21.31 15.47 23.74
N ASN A 307 -20.40 15.05 24.62
CA ASN A 307 -20.76 14.46 25.91
C ASN A 307 -21.71 15.42 26.65
N ALA A 308 -22.90 14.88 26.97
CA ALA A 308 -23.96 15.43 27.81
C ALA A 308 -24.41 16.89 27.50
N GLY A 309 -25.49 17.00 26.73
CA GLY A 309 -26.54 17.99 27.03
C GLY A 309 -26.77 19.10 26.01
N THR A 310 -27.05 18.79 24.74
CA THR A 310 -28.06 19.47 23.89
C THR A 310 -28.04 18.88 22.48
N LEU A 311 -29.19 18.42 21.97
CA LEU A 311 -29.37 18.06 20.55
C LEU A 311 -29.49 19.36 19.74
N LEU A 312 -28.57 19.60 18.81
CA LEU A 312 -28.76 20.57 17.74
C LEU A 312 -28.75 19.81 16.41
N THR A 313 -29.93 19.62 15.83
CA THR A 313 -30.08 19.22 14.43
C THR A 313 -30.01 20.48 13.58
N SER A 314 -29.01 20.62 12.71
CA SER A 314 -29.04 21.62 11.64
C SER A 314 -28.94 20.93 10.28
N SER A 315 -30.00 21.05 9.49
CA SER A 315 -29.96 20.90 8.04
C SER A 315 -29.77 22.29 7.45
N SER A 316 -28.70 22.54 6.69
CA SER A 316 -28.62 23.77 5.90
C SER A 316 -27.89 23.54 4.58
N TYR A 317 -28.63 23.59 3.48
CA TYR A 317 -28.13 24.17 2.23
C TYR A 317 -28.38 25.67 2.33
N LEU A 318 -27.33 26.49 2.22
CA LEU A 318 -27.49 27.87 1.77
C LEU A 318 -26.19 28.34 1.11
N ALA A 319 -26.25 28.56 -0.20
CA ALA A 319 -25.22 29.33 -0.91
C ALA A 319 -25.26 30.76 -0.36
N VAL A 320 -24.18 31.21 0.27
CA VAL A 320 -24.03 32.61 0.70
C VAL A 320 -23.00 33.26 -0.20
N LEU A 321 -23.52 34.03 -1.15
CA LEU A 321 -22.81 35.06 -1.88
C LEU A 321 -22.28 36.09 -0.87
N THR A 322 -20.96 36.23 -0.74
CA THR A 322 -20.36 37.24 0.13
C THR A 322 -20.52 38.64 -0.48
N VAL A 323 -21.31 39.50 0.16
CA VAL A 323 -21.27 40.96 -0.02
C VAL A 323 -20.99 41.57 1.37
N PRO A 324 -20.01 42.47 1.52
CA PRO A 324 -19.66 43.00 2.84
C PRO A 324 -20.64 44.11 3.26
N PHE A 325 -21.32 43.93 4.39
CA PHE A 325 -22.06 45.01 5.06
C PHE A 325 -21.25 45.51 6.27
N TYR A 326 -20.97 46.81 6.28
CA TYR A 326 -20.46 47.55 7.43
C TYR A 326 -21.56 47.70 8.49
N ILE A 327 -21.27 47.33 9.74
CA ILE A 327 -22.15 47.62 10.89
C ILE A 327 -21.72 48.97 11.49
N ILE A 328 -22.63 49.95 11.46
CA ILE A 328 -22.52 51.20 12.22
C ILE A 328 -23.12 50.95 13.60
N MET A 329 -22.30 51.10 14.64
CA MET A 329 -22.72 50.98 16.04
C MET A 329 -23.18 52.35 16.55
N ILE A 330 -24.45 52.49 16.92
CA ILE A 330 -25.00 53.66 17.63
C ILE A 330 -25.15 53.29 19.11
N ILE A 331 -24.39 53.95 19.97
CA ILE A 331 -24.45 53.80 21.43
C ILE A 331 -25.47 54.79 21.97
N HIS A 332 -26.51 54.31 22.65
CA HIS A 332 -27.33 55.14 23.53
C HIS A 332 -27.00 54.83 25.00
N ARG A 333 -26.51 55.85 25.70
CA ARG A 333 -26.37 55.87 27.16
C ARG A 333 -27.75 55.95 27.82
N LYS A 334 -27.96 55.11 28.84
CA LYS A 334 -28.58 55.53 30.10
C LYS A 334 -27.72 55.00 31.24
#